data_AF-C8S389-F1
#
_entry.id   AF-C8S389-F1
#
_cell.length_a   1.000
_cell.length_b   1.000
_cell.length_c   1.000
_cell.angle_alpha   90.00
_cell.angle_beta   90.00
_cell.angle_gamma   90.00
#
_symmetry.space_group_name_H-M   'P 1'
#
loop_
_entity.id
_entity.type
_entity.pdbx_description
1 polymer ?
#
loop_
_entity_poly.entity_id
_entity_poly.type
_entity_poly.pdbx_seq_one_letter_code
_entity_poly.pdbx_strand_id
1 'polypeptide(L)'
;MLLILSLVVTAASAFGVRREYGGAIFAIAGAAPNVTALAQTAAERLPVPLPLTWSGQKALLATCVEMQVSLLLALQAGPARSGVHRACDALAQDSLQMSPTFGMAHLVAAQAASARGDAVARDAALVQGQAFAPTEGWQALRRIELGLSGRSDLGRSDLGAPDLGPPDLDPTAQAALARDLRFVLATDWGSLPVARLYAASVRRPPLIEAALRDLPGSAQAAFLDHLRRLAKPAPSAMTGEP
;
A
#
# COMPACT_ATOMS: atom_id res chain seq x y z
N MET A 1 -4.71 29.08 40.87
CA MET A 1 -3.91 27.92 40.41
C MET A 1 -4.78 26.77 39.89
N LEU A 2 -5.77 26.27 40.67
CA LEU A 2 -6.66 25.18 40.23
C LEU A 2 -7.44 25.47 38.92
N LEU A 3 -7.94 26.70 38.73
CA LEU A 3 -8.63 27.10 37.50
C LEU A 3 -7.73 27.03 36.25
N ILE A 4 -6.45 27.41 36.38
CA ILE A 4 -5.49 27.39 35.26
C ILE A 4 -5.16 25.95 34.89
N LEU A 5 -4.92 25.09 35.89
CA LEU A 5 -4.70 23.65 35.66
C LEU A 5 -5.90 23.00 34.97
N SER A 6 -7.12 23.32 35.42
CA SER A 6 -8.34 22.82 34.76
C SER A 6 -8.42 23.26 33.30
N LEU A 7 -8.14 24.53 33.00
CA LEU A 7 -8.17 25.05 31.64
C LEU A 7 -7.15 24.35 30.73
N VAL A 8 -5.93 24.12 31.23
CA VAL A 8 -4.87 23.41 30.48
C VAL A 8 -5.28 21.97 30.19
N VAL A 9 -5.84 21.25 31.17
CA VAL A 9 -6.30 19.87 30.99
C VAL A 9 -7.47 19.79 30.00
N THR A 10 -8.42 20.71 30.08
CA THR A 10 -9.54 20.77 29.12
C THR A 10 -9.03 21.07 27.71
N ALA A 11 -8.11 22.03 27.55
CA ALA A 11 -7.53 22.36 26.26
C ALA A 11 -6.74 21.18 25.67
N ALA A 12 -5.92 20.49 26.47
CA ALA A 12 -5.17 19.31 26.05
C ALA A 12 -6.09 18.15 25.63
N SER A 13 -7.16 17.90 26.41
CA SER A 13 -8.17 16.89 26.08
C SER A 13 -8.90 17.21 24.78
N ALA A 14 -9.35 18.46 24.60
CA ALA A 14 -10.02 18.90 23.38
C ALA A 14 -9.08 18.79 22.16
N PHE A 15 -7.80 19.12 22.32
CA PHE A 15 -6.78 18.94 21.29
C PHE A 15 -6.59 17.47 20.91
N GLY A 16 -6.47 16.58 21.90
CA GLY A 16 -6.36 15.14 21.67
C GLY A 16 -7.57 14.59 20.92
N VAL A 17 -8.79 14.90 21.38
CA VAL A 17 -10.03 14.48 20.71
C VAL A 17 -10.11 14.99 19.28
N ARG A 18 -9.79 16.27 19.04
CA ARG A 18 -9.80 16.83 17.68
C ARG A 18 -8.83 16.11 16.75
N ARG A 19 -7.63 15.77 17.25
CA ARG A 19 -6.59 15.08 16.49
C ARG A 19 -6.99 13.63 16.16
N GLU A 20 -7.52 12.89 17.13
CA GLU A 20 -8.05 11.54 16.91
C GLU A 20 -9.25 11.53 15.95
N TYR A 21 -10.20 12.44 16.18
CA TYR A 21 -11.42 12.52 15.38
C TYR A 21 -11.12 12.90 13.94
N GLY A 22 -10.16 13.80 13.69
CA GLY A 22 -9.73 14.13 12.33
C GLY A 22 -9.22 12.91 11.56
N GLY A 23 -8.38 12.09 12.18
CA GLY A 23 -7.90 10.84 11.59
C GLY A 23 -9.02 9.82 11.35
N ALA A 24 -9.93 9.67 12.30
CA ALA A 24 -11.08 8.77 12.17
C ALA A 24 -12.04 9.18 11.05
N ILE A 25 -12.38 10.48 10.97
CA ILE A 25 -13.24 11.02 9.91
C ILE A 25 -12.58 10.82 8.54
N PHE A 26 -11.29 11.10 8.43
CA PHE A 26 -10.54 10.86 7.21
C PHE A 26 -10.60 9.38 6.78
N ALA A 27 -10.43 8.45 7.72
CA ALA A 27 -10.47 7.02 7.42
C ALA A 27 -11.83 6.53 6.89
N ILE A 28 -12.94 7.20 7.25
CA ILE A 28 -14.30 6.80 6.84
C ILE A 28 -14.91 7.63 5.71
N ALA A 29 -14.33 8.79 5.36
CA ALA A 29 -14.92 9.71 4.37
C ALA A 29 -15.00 9.14 2.95
N GLY A 30 -14.25 8.08 2.65
CA GLY A 30 -14.21 7.43 1.33
C GLY A 30 -13.18 8.06 0.38
N ALA A 31 -12.97 7.43 -0.77
CA ALA A 31 -11.83 7.73 -1.63
C ALA A 31 -11.83 9.16 -2.21
N ALA A 32 -12.97 9.63 -2.72
CA ALA A 32 -13.07 10.94 -3.39
C ALA A 32 -12.78 12.16 -2.50
N PRO A 33 -13.40 12.30 -1.31
CA PRO A 33 -13.06 13.41 -0.43
C PRO A 33 -11.62 13.30 0.08
N ASN A 34 -11.10 12.09 0.29
CA ASN A 34 -9.72 11.90 0.76
C ASN A 34 -8.68 12.30 -0.29
N VAL A 35 -8.85 11.87 -1.55
CA VAL A 35 -8.00 12.30 -2.66
C VAL A 35 -8.05 13.82 -2.79
N THR A 36 -9.23 14.43 -2.70
CA THR A 36 -9.36 15.89 -2.77
C THR A 36 -8.63 16.59 -1.63
N ALA A 37 -8.83 16.16 -0.38
CA ALA A 37 -8.18 16.74 0.79
C ALA A 37 -6.64 16.60 0.75
N LEU A 38 -6.14 15.43 0.34
CA LEU A 38 -4.70 15.19 0.22
C LEU A 38 -4.08 15.87 -1.01
N ALA A 39 -4.82 16.03 -2.11
CA ALA A 39 -4.31 16.71 -3.31
C ALA A 39 -4.22 18.23 -3.13
N GLN A 40 -5.15 18.82 -2.37
CA GLN A 40 -5.22 20.26 -2.13
C GLN A 40 -4.22 20.75 -1.08
N THR A 41 -3.54 19.85 -0.38
CA THR A 41 -2.63 20.29 0.67
C THR A 41 -1.32 20.78 0.09
N ALA A 42 -1.13 22.11 0.22
CA ALA A 42 0.17 22.72 0.11
C ALA A 42 1.11 22.05 1.11
N ALA A 43 2.37 21.87 0.73
CA ALA A 43 3.37 21.12 1.50
C ALA A 43 3.53 21.56 2.97
N GLU A 44 3.03 22.74 3.34
CA GLU A 44 3.21 23.36 4.65
C GLU A 44 2.16 22.98 5.70
N ARG A 45 0.99 22.43 5.32
CA ARG A 45 -0.01 21.96 6.29
C ARG A 45 -0.72 20.71 5.81
N LEU A 46 -0.46 19.59 6.48
CA LEU A 46 -1.23 18.36 6.28
C LEU A 46 -2.70 18.60 6.65
N PRO A 47 -3.65 17.98 5.92
CA PRO A 47 -5.08 18.22 6.15
C PRO A 47 -5.54 17.52 7.43
N VAL A 48 -4.77 16.52 7.86
CA VAL A 48 -5.06 15.66 9.00
C VAL A 48 -3.79 15.53 9.84
N PRO A 49 -3.79 15.97 11.12
CA PRO A 49 -2.68 15.69 12.01
C PRO A 49 -2.63 14.19 12.33
N LEU A 50 -1.42 13.62 12.42
CA LEU A 50 -1.21 12.21 12.72
C LEU A 50 -1.80 11.82 14.09
N PRO A 51 -2.76 10.89 14.21
CA PRO A 51 -3.36 10.56 15.51
C PRO A 51 -2.33 10.16 16.59
N LEU A 52 -2.64 10.41 17.85
CA LEU A 52 -1.82 10.00 19.00
C LEU A 52 -1.99 8.50 19.29
N THR A 53 -3.19 7.95 19.08
CA THR A 53 -3.44 6.53 19.31
C THR A 53 -2.87 5.65 18.19
N TRP A 54 -2.35 4.48 18.56
CA TRP A 54 -1.87 3.48 17.60
C TRP A 54 -2.95 3.10 16.56
N SER A 55 -4.19 2.88 17.02
CA SER A 55 -5.32 2.57 16.14
C SER A 55 -5.63 3.68 15.16
N GLY A 56 -5.55 4.94 15.60
CA GLY A 56 -5.78 6.10 14.74
C GLY A 56 -4.69 6.23 13.67
N GLN A 57 -3.42 6.06 14.05
CA GLN A 57 -2.30 6.07 13.08
C GLN A 57 -2.43 4.93 12.08
N LYS A 58 -2.77 3.72 12.55
CA LYS A 58 -3.01 2.55 11.69
C LYS A 58 -4.14 2.82 10.69
N ALA A 59 -5.25 3.39 11.13
CA ALA A 59 -6.37 3.73 10.25
C ALA A 59 -5.97 4.77 9.20
N LEU A 60 -5.32 5.86 9.62
CA LEU A 60 -4.88 6.92 8.71
C LEU A 60 -3.89 6.42 7.65
N LEU A 61 -2.85 5.69 8.07
CA LEU A 61 -1.83 5.18 7.16
C LEU A 61 -2.38 4.07 6.25
N ALA A 62 -3.30 3.22 6.73
CA ALA A 62 -4.02 2.28 5.86
C ALA A 62 -4.81 3.01 4.77
N THR A 63 -5.49 4.11 5.11
CA THR A 63 -6.16 4.94 4.11
C THR A 63 -5.17 5.52 3.12
N CYS A 64 -3.98 5.95 3.54
CA CYS A 64 -2.92 6.37 2.62
C CYS A 64 -2.52 5.26 1.64
N VAL A 65 -2.30 4.03 2.14
CA VAL A 65 -1.98 2.88 1.29
C VAL A 65 -3.04 2.66 0.22
N GLU A 66 -4.32 2.69 0.61
CA GLU A 66 -5.45 2.51 -0.33
C GLU A 66 -5.56 3.67 -1.33
N MET A 67 -5.36 4.91 -0.89
CA MET A 67 -5.47 6.09 -1.76
C MET A 67 -4.37 6.11 -2.81
N GLN A 68 -3.13 5.81 -2.42
CA GLN A 68 -1.95 5.84 -3.29
C GLN A 68 -2.03 4.85 -4.46
N VAL A 69 -2.85 3.79 -4.35
CA VAL A 69 -3.07 2.79 -5.41
C VAL A 69 -4.49 2.82 -5.99
N SER A 70 -5.31 3.78 -5.55
CA SER A 70 -6.70 3.85 -5.99
C SER A 70 -6.80 4.24 -7.47
N LEU A 71 -7.78 3.66 -8.17
CA LEU A 71 -8.14 4.08 -9.53
C LEU A 71 -8.50 5.57 -9.58
N LEU A 72 -9.16 6.07 -8.53
CA LEU A 72 -9.58 7.46 -8.47
C LEU A 72 -8.38 8.42 -8.45
N LEU A 73 -7.31 8.07 -7.72
CA LEU A 73 -6.07 8.83 -7.76
C LEU A 73 -5.43 8.76 -9.15
N ALA A 74 -5.41 7.59 -9.78
CA ALA A 74 -4.85 7.43 -11.12
C ALA A 74 -5.52 8.32 -12.18
N LEU A 75 -6.82 8.59 -12.02
CA LEU A 75 -7.59 9.49 -12.89
C LEU A 75 -7.33 10.99 -12.64
N GLN A 76 -6.65 11.36 -11.54
CA GLN A 76 -6.33 12.76 -11.25
C GLN A 76 -5.19 13.29 -12.14
N ALA A 77 -5.11 14.61 -12.27
CA ALA A 77 -3.99 15.28 -12.90
C ALA A 77 -2.67 15.05 -12.13
N GLY A 78 -1.54 15.04 -12.84
CA GLY A 78 -0.21 14.79 -12.27
C GLY A 78 0.13 15.58 -10.99
N PRO A 79 -0.17 16.90 -10.90
CA PRO A 79 0.06 17.67 -9.68
C PRO A 79 -0.75 17.18 -8.48
N ALA A 80 -2.02 16.82 -8.68
CA ALA A 80 -2.89 16.28 -7.64
C ALA A 80 -2.39 14.91 -7.16
N ARG A 81 -2.00 14.03 -8.10
CA ARG A 81 -1.39 12.72 -7.76
C ARG A 81 -0.15 12.90 -6.90
N SER A 82 0.76 13.76 -7.35
CA SER A 82 2.00 14.07 -6.63
C SER A 82 1.72 14.67 -5.25
N GLY A 83 0.67 15.51 -5.12
CA GLY A 83 0.20 16.05 -3.85
C GLY A 83 -0.17 14.96 -2.85
N VAL A 84 -1.00 14.00 -3.28
CA VAL A 84 -1.41 12.86 -2.44
C VAL A 84 -0.20 12.03 -1.98
N HIS A 85 0.72 11.68 -2.88
CA HIS A 85 1.91 10.91 -2.49
C HIS A 85 2.80 11.67 -1.51
N ARG A 86 3.00 12.99 -1.69
CA ARG A 86 3.76 13.81 -0.72
C ARG A 86 3.08 13.92 0.63
N ALA A 87 1.76 14.12 0.66
CA ALA A 87 1.01 14.23 1.91
C ALA A 87 1.07 12.91 2.71
N CYS A 88 0.90 11.77 2.02
CA CYS A 88 1.03 10.46 2.65
C CYS A 88 2.46 10.14 3.09
N ASP A 89 3.48 10.54 2.33
CA ASP A 89 4.87 10.40 2.76
C ASP A 89 5.15 11.21 4.02
N ALA A 90 4.73 12.47 4.08
CA ALA A 90 4.90 13.30 5.28
C ALA A 90 4.23 12.67 6.52
N LEU A 91 3.01 12.13 6.38
CA LEU A 91 2.36 11.37 7.45
C LEU A 91 3.14 10.11 7.87
N ALA A 92 3.74 9.41 6.91
CA ALA A 92 4.60 8.27 7.19
C ALA A 92 5.87 8.70 7.94
N GLN A 93 6.54 9.77 7.50
CA GLN A 93 7.74 10.29 8.17
C GLN A 93 7.44 10.75 9.59
N ASP A 94 6.35 11.49 9.81
CA ASP A 94 5.91 11.89 11.16
C ASP A 94 5.68 10.67 12.06
N SER A 95 5.11 9.60 11.50
CA SER A 95 4.87 8.35 12.22
C SER A 95 6.16 7.60 12.53
N LEU A 96 7.11 7.57 11.59
CA LEU A 96 8.43 6.96 11.77
C LEU A 96 9.31 7.73 12.78
N GLN A 97 9.15 9.05 12.89
CA GLN A 97 9.83 9.84 13.92
C GLN A 97 9.36 9.44 15.33
N MET A 98 8.08 9.14 15.50
CA MET A 98 7.54 8.66 16.78
C MET A 98 7.78 7.17 17.00
N SER A 99 7.74 6.37 15.93
CA SER A 99 7.89 4.92 15.98
C SER A 99 8.66 4.42 14.75
N PRO A 100 10.01 4.35 14.82
CA PRO A 100 10.85 3.93 13.69
C PRO A 100 10.56 2.51 13.19
N THR A 101 9.96 1.67 14.04
CA THR A 101 9.63 0.27 13.76
C THR A 101 8.19 0.09 13.27
N PHE A 102 7.50 1.14 12.85
CA PHE A 102 6.12 1.00 12.37
C PHE A 102 6.08 0.56 10.90
N GLY A 103 5.94 -0.75 10.66
CA GLY A 103 5.98 -1.34 9.32
C GLY A 103 5.00 -0.74 8.29
N MET A 104 3.82 -0.28 8.74
CA MET A 104 2.83 0.34 7.86
C MET A 104 3.32 1.70 7.33
N ALA A 105 4.02 2.48 8.15
CA ALA A 105 4.58 3.77 7.72
C ALA A 105 5.66 3.55 6.66
N HIS A 106 6.51 2.53 6.82
CA HIS A 106 7.48 2.12 5.79
C HIS A 106 6.80 1.70 4.47
N LEU A 107 5.65 1.02 4.52
CA LEU A 107 4.89 0.69 3.31
C LEU A 107 4.38 1.96 2.58
N VAL A 108 3.81 2.92 3.32
CA VAL A 108 3.34 4.20 2.74
C VAL A 108 4.51 4.99 2.14
N ALA A 109 5.65 5.03 2.83
CA ALA A 109 6.87 5.66 2.33
C ALA A 109 7.37 4.99 1.05
N ALA A 110 7.35 3.65 0.97
CA ALA A 110 7.74 2.91 -0.22
C ALA A 110 6.85 3.24 -1.43
N GLN A 111 5.52 3.33 -1.22
CA GLN A 111 4.58 3.71 -2.27
C GLN A 111 4.80 5.15 -2.74
N ALA A 112 5.06 6.08 -1.81
CA ALA A 112 5.34 7.46 -2.16
C ALA A 112 6.67 7.62 -2.92
N ALA A 113 7.72 6.91 -2.50
CA ALA A 113 9.01 6.88 -3.19
C ALA A 113 8.88 6.31 -4.60
N SER A 114 8.16 5.19 -4.75
CA SER A 114 7.88 4.59 -6.07
C SER A 114 7.18 5.58 -7.02
N ALA A 115 6.17 6.30 -6.53
CA ALA A 115 5.45 7.29 -7.32
C ALA A 115 6.30 8.50 -7.76
N ARG A 116 7.45 8.73 -7.12
CA ARG A 116 8.44 9.76 -7.50
C ARG A 116 9.58 9.21 -8.37
N GLY A 117 9.58 7.92 -8.67
CA GLY A 117 10.69 7.25 -9.35
C GLY A 117 11.94 7.08 -8.48
N ASP A 118 11.83 7.23 -7.16
CA ASP A 118 12.94 7.05 -6.23
C ASP A 118 13.07 5.57 -5.83
N ALA A 119 13.74 4.79 -6.68
CA ALA A 119 13.92 3.36 -6.48
C ALA A 119 14.70 3.04 -5.20
N VAL A 120 15.71 3.85 -4.86
CA VAL A 120 16.56 3.62 -3.68
C VAL A 120 15.74 3.79 -2.40
N ALA A 121 14.98 4.88 -2.27
CA ALA A 121 14.13 5.09 -1.11
C ALA A 121 12.99 4.06 -1.02
N ARG A 122 12.41 3.66 -2.17
CA ARG A 122 11.40 2.61 -2.23
C ARG A 122 11.94 1.29 -1.69
N ASP A 123 13.10 0.85 -2.18
CA ASP A 123 13.67 -0.45 -1.84
C ASP A 123 14.10 -0.52 -0.38
N ALA A 124 14.73 0.55 0.13
CA ALA A 124 15.05 0.67 1.54
C ALA A 124 13.79 0.58 2.43
N ALA A 125 12.72 1.29 2.06
CA ALA A 125 11.47 1.25 2.80
C ALA A 125 10.75 -0.12 2.72
N LEU A 126 10.83 -0.82 1.58
CA LEU A 126 10.34 -2.19 1.45
C LEU A 126 11.07 -3.15 2.40
N VAL A 127 12.40 -3.05 2.48
CA VAL A 127 13.22 -3.87 3.39
C VAL A 127 12.83 -3.61 4.85
N GLN A 128 12.73 -2.34 5.25
CA GLN A 128 12.36 -1.98 6.63
C GLN A 128 10.91 -2.39 6.96
N GLY A 129 9.98 -2.16 6.04
CA GLY A 129 8.59 -2.58 6.20
C GLY A 129 8.46 -4.09 6.39
N GLN A 130 9.23 -4.88 5.64
CA GLN A 130 9.27 -6.33 5.82
C GLN A 130 9.91 -6.74 7.15
N ALA A 131 11.00 -6.09 7.56
CA ALA A 131 11.69 -6.39 8.81
C ALA A 131 10.81 -6.13 10.04
N PHE A 132 10.03 -5.05 10.04
CA PHE A 132 9.20 -4.66 11.18
C PHE A 132 7.76 -5.20 11.14
N ALA A 133 7.30 -5.68 9.98
CA ALA A 133 5.98 -6.29 9.83
C ALA A 133 6.06 -7.59 8.98
N PRO A 134 6.84 -8.60 9.42
CA PRO A 134 7.09 -9.82 8.63
C PRO A 134 5.87 -10.74 8.54
N THR A 135 4.92 -10.64 9.48
CA THR A 135 3.74 -11.52 9.57
C THR A 135 2.42 -10.76 9.38
N GLU A 136 2.48 -9.48 9.01
CA GLU A 136 1.30 -8.66 8.70
C GLU A 136 0.87 -8.93 7.26
N GLY A 137 0.04 -9.95 7.06
CA GLY A 137 -0.24 -10.48 5.73
C GLY A 137 -0.81 -9.49 4.72
N TRP A 138 -1.68 -8.57 5.17
CA TRP A 138 -2.18 -7.53 4.30
C TRP A 138 -1.05 -6.55 3.86
N GLN A 139 -0.08 -6.24 4.73
CA GLN A 139 1.09 -5.42 4.37
C GLN A 139 2.02 -6.16 3.42
N ALA A 140 2.26 -7.45 3.68
CA ALA A 140 3.08 -8.29 2.82
C ALA A 140 2.51 -8.34 1.40
N LEU A 141 1.20 -8.51 1.24
CA LEU A 141 0.54 -8.42 -0.07
C LEU A 141 0.77 -7.06 -0.75
N ARG A 142 0.62 -5.95 -0.03
CA ARG A 142 0.85 -4.62 -0.61
C ARG A 142 2.31 -4.38 -1.00
N ARG A 143 3.27 -4.91 -0.24
CA ARG A 143 4.70 -4.88 -0.62
C ARG A 143 4.95 -5.72 -1.87
N ILE A 144 4.36 -6.92 -1.96
CA ILE A 144 4.41 -7.79 -3.16
C ILE A 144 3.83 -7.08 -4.38
N GLU A 145 2.65 -6.49 -4.25
CA GLU A 145 2.03 -5.71 -5.33
C GLU A 145 2.94 -4.56 -5.77
N LEU A 146 3.49 -3.79 -4.84
CA LEU A 146 4.40 -2.68 -5.16
C LEU A 146 5.68 -3.16 -5.86
N GLY A 147 6.33 -4.20 -5.33
CA GLY A 147 7.59 -4.70 -5.84
C GLY A 147 7.48 -5.50 -7.15
N LEU A 148 6.31 -6.05 -7.48
CA LEU A 148 6.12 -6.84 -8.70
C LEU A 148 5.34 -6.11 -9.80
N SER A 149 4.49 -5.15 -9.45
CA SER A 149 3.55 -4.62 -10.44
C SER A 149 4.24 -3.82 -11.53
N GLY A 150 5.46 -3.29 -11.35
CA GLY A 150 6.11 -2.42 -12.34
C GLY A 150 5.29 -1.17 -12.68
N ARG A 151 4.13 -1.00 -12.03
CA ARG A 151 3.19 0.08 -12.24
C ARG A 151 3.75 1.24 -11.46
N SER A 152 4.59 2.02 -12.13
CA SER A 152 4.92 3.36 -11.64
C SER A 152 3.65 4.15 -11.33
N ASP A 153 2.55 3.91 -12.07
CA ASP A 153 1.31 4.67 -11.98
C ASP A 153 0.39 4.27 -13.13
N LEU A 154 -0.39 3.19 -12.98
CA LEU A 154 -1.61 2.88 -13.76
C LEU A 154 -1.68 3.53 -15.18
N GLY A 155 -0.79 3.12 -16.09
CA GLY A 155 -0.92 3.26 -17.55
C GLY A 155 -1.74 4.42 -18.11
N ARG A 156 -1.41 5.69 -17.81
CA ARG A 156 -1.66 6.77 -18.78
C ARG A 156 -0.57 6.74 -19.85
N SER A 157 -0.75 5.75 -20.71
CA SER A 157 -0.37 5.74 -22.12
C SER A 157 -1.16 6.80 -22.88
N ASP A 158 -1.01 8.07 -22.50
CA ASP A 158 -1.44 9.15 -23.38
C ASP A 158 -0.42 9.36 -24.51
N LEU A 159 0.78 8.75 -24.41
CA LEU A 159 1.97 9.14 -25.19
C LEU A 159 2.94 7.99 -25.54
N GLY A 160 2.53 6.71 -25.47
CA GLY A 160 3.39 5.60 -25.90
C GLY A 160 4.56 5.27 -24.95
N ALA A 161 4.37 5.42 -23.63
CA ALA A 161 5.37 4.99 -22.66
C ALA A 161 5.54 3.45 -22.73
N PRO A 162 6.77 2.93 -22.90
CA PRO A 162 7.02 1.50 -22.97
C PRO A 162 6.63 0.81 -21.66
N ASP A 163 6.15 -0.43 -21.76
CA ASP A 163 6.00 -1.35 -20.64
C ASP A 163 7.36 -1.47 -19.92
N LEU A 164 7.50 -0.78 -18.78
CA LEU A 164 8.77 -0.68 -18.06
C LEU A 164 9.15 -1.99 -17.34
N GLY A 165 8.34 -3.04 -17.46
CA GLY A 165 8.59 -4.31 -16.79
C GLY A 165 8.54 -4.19 -15.27
N PRO A 166 8.82 -5.29 -14.53
CA PRO A 166 8.96 -5.22 -13.09
C PRO A 166 10.07 -4.22 -12.73
N PRO A 167 9.92 -3.49 -11.60
CA PRO A 167 10.95 -2.56 -11.18
C PRO A 167 12.25 -3.34 -10.95
N ASP A 168 13.37 -2.77 -11.36
CA ASP A 168 14.68 -3.28 -10.94
C ASP A 168 14.78 -3.03 -9.43
N LEU A 169 14.55 -4.09 -8.65
CA LEU A 169 14.68 -4.09 -7.20
C LEU A 169 16.12 -4.42 -6.87
N ASP A 170 16.71 -3.71 -5.91
CA ASP A 170 18.01 -4.12 -5.39
C ASP A 170 17.94 -5.54 -4.77
N PRO A 171 19.06 -6.28 -4.69
CA PRO A 171 19.06 -7.66 -4.18
C PRO A 171 18.49 -7.82 -2.76
N THR A 172 18.64 -6.81 -1.89
CA THR A 172 18.12 -6.84 -0.52
C THR A 172 16.60 -6.66 -0.49
N ALA A 173 16.05 -5.78 -1.33
CA ALA A 173 14.61 -5.64 -1.51
C ALA A 173 13.99 -6.88 -2.17
N GLN A 174 14.66 -7.50 -3.15
CA GLN A 174 14.24 -8.79 -3.71
C GLN A 174 14.17 -9.88 -2.63
N ALA A 175 15.18 -9.96 -1.75
CA ALA A 175 15.19 -10.93 -0.66
C ALA A 175 14.09 -10.67 0.39
N ALA A 176 13.80 -9.40 0.69
CA ALA A 176 12.66 -9.03 1.53
C ALA A 176 11.33 -9.47 0.90
N LEU A 177 11.14 -9.18 -0.39
CA LEU A 177 9.93 -9.55 -1.12
C LEU A 177 9.76 -11.07 -1.25
N ALA A 178 10.86 -11.82 -1.39
CA ALA A 178 10.84 -13.28 -1.36
C ALA A 178 10.39 -13.84 0.00
N ARG A 179 10.72 -13.17 1.12
CA ARG A 179 10.20 -13.54 2.44
C ARG A 179 8.70 -13.31 2.54
N ASP A 180 8.22 -12.16 2.06
CA ASP A 180 6.78 -11.86 2.00
C ASP A 180 6.03 -12.87 1.13
N LEU A 181 6.55 -13.18 -0.07
CA LEU A 181 5.96 -14.16 -0.98
C LEU A 181 5.81 -15.52 -0.31
N ARG A 182 6.87 -16.04 0.33
CA ARG A 182 6.82 -17.33 1.03
C ARG A 182 5.79 -17.31 2.17
N PHE A 183 5.74 -16.23 2.95
CA PHE A 183 4.74 -16.09 4.01
C PHE A 183 3.31 -16.11 3.45
N VAL A 184 3.02 -15.28 2.45
CA VAL A 184 1.68 -15.13 1.85
C VAL A 184 1.26 -16.42 1.13
N LEU A 185 2.13 -17.04 0.34
CA LEU A 185 1.84 -18.27 -0.40
C LEU A 185 1.65 -19.49 0.50
N ALA A 186 2.22 -19.48 1.72
CA ALA A 186 1.99 -20.52 2.71
C ALA A 186 0.60 -20.41 3.39
N THR A 187 -0.20 -19.39 3.05
CA THR A 187 -1.54 -19.20 3.61
C THR A 187 -2.63 -19.36 2.55
N ASP A 188 -3.77 -19.92 2.93
CA ASP A 188 -4.91 -20.13 2.03
C ASP A 188 -5.42 -18.80 1.45
N TRP A 189 -5.55 -17.77 2.31
CA TRP A 189 -6.06 -16.46 1.91
C TRP A 189 -5.09 -15.68 1.01
N GLY A 190 -3.78 -15.88 1.16
CA GLY A 190 -2.74 -15.14 0.45
C GLY A 190 -2.42 -15.69 -0.94
N SER A 191 -2.59 -17.00 -1.14
CA SER A 191 -2.23 -17.67 -2.39
C SER A 191 -3.06 -17.19 -3.61
N LEU A 192 -4.35 -16.92 -3.43
CA LEU A 192 -5.23 -16.44 -4.50
C LEU A 192 -4.86 -15.04 -5.03
N PRO A 193 -4.65 -14.00 -4.20
CA PRO A 193 -4.14 -12.71 -4.66
C PRO A 193 -2.83 -12.81 -5.45
N VAL A 194 -1.87 -13.62 -4.98
CA VAL A 194 -0.59 -13.81 -5.70
C VAL A 194 -0.81 -14.53 -7.03
N ALA A 195 -1.72 -15.50 -7.10
CA ALA A 195 -2.08 -16.17 -8.35
C ALA A 195 -2.70 -15.20 -9.36
N ARG A 196 -3.55 -14.26 -8.90
CA ARG A 196 -4.09 -13.18 -9.76
C ARG A 196 -3.00 -12.26 -10.28
N LEU A 197 -2.07 -11.87 -9.41
CA LEU A 197 -0.93 -11.04 -9.80
C LEU A 197 -0.04 -11.75 -10.84
N TYR A 198 0.25 -13.02 -10.63
CA TYR A 198 0.99 -13.85 -11.56
C TYR A 198 0.27 -13.97 -12.91
N ALA A 199 -1.04 -14.23 -12.91
CA ALA A 199 -1.84 -14.36 -14.13
C ALA A 199 -1.99 -13.03 -14.90
N ALA A 200 -1.99 -11.90 -14.21
CA ALA A 200 -2.10 -10.56 -14.81
C ALA A 200 -0.78 -10.04 -15.38
N SER A 201 0.35 -10.64 -15.03
CA SER A 201 1.67 -10.16 -15.42
C SER A 201 2.06 -10.69 -16.81
N VAL A 202 2.37 -9.79 -17.75
CA VAL A 202 2.86 -10.17 -19.11
C VAL A 202 4.18 -10.94 -19.01
N ARG A 203 5.04 -10.52 -18.07
CA ARG A 203 6.25 -11.24 -17.70
C ARG A 203 5.99 -12.00 -16.40
N ARG A 204 6.07 -13.33 -16.45
CA ARG A 204 5.98 -14.18 -15.25
C ARG A 204 7.11 -13.78 -14.30
N PRO A 205 6.83 -13.28 -13.08
CA PRO A 205 7.89 -12.80 -12.20
C PRO A 205 8.72 -13.99 -11.72
N PRO A 206 10.04 -14.08 -12.07
CA PRO A 206 10.89 -15.19 -11.63
C PRO A 206 10.92 -15.36 -10.12
N LEU A 207 10.66 -14.27 -9.38
CA LEU A 207 10.59 -14.24 -7.93
C LEU A 207 9.42 -15.06 -7.37
N ILE A 208 8.25 -15.03 -8.01
CA ILE A 208 7.10 -15.86 -7.58
C ILE A 208 7.43 -17.33 -7.80
N GLU A 209 8.00 -17.67 -8.96
CA GLU A 209 8.39 -19.05 -9.27
C GLU A 209 9.45 -19.58 -8.31
N ALA A 210 10.45 -18.76 -7.98
CA ALA A 210 11.47 -19.10 -6.99
C ALA A 210 10.86 -19.34 -5.60
N ALA A 211 10.00 -18.43 -5.14
CA ALA A 211 9.33 -18.58 -3.85
C ALA A 211 8.44 -19.83 -3.78
N LEU A 212 7.74 -20.17 -4.88
CA LEU A 212 6.91 -21.38 -4.96
C LEU A 212 7.71 -22.68 -4.86
N ARG A 213 8.90 -22.73 -5.50
CA ARG A 213 9.76 -23.93 -5.48
C ARG A 213 10.20 -24.30 -4.06
N ASP A 214 10.35 -23.32 -3.18
CA ASP A 214 10.78 -23.51 -1.80
C ASP A 214 9.64 -23.91 -0.84
N LEU A 215 8.39 -23.93 -1.31
CA LEU A 215 7.23 -24.26 -0.49
C LEU A 215 6.87 -25.75 -0.51
N PRO A 216 6.16 -26.27 0.51
CA PRO A 216 5.63 -27.62 0.49
C PRO A 216 4.73 -27.89 -0.72
N GLY A 217 4.69 -29.15 -1.18
CA GLY A 217 3.89 -29.54 -2.35
C GLY A 217 2.40 -29.21 -2.23
N SER A 218 1.84 -29.17 -1.01
CA SER A 218 0.46 -28.75 -0.75
C SER A 218 0.21 -27.28 -1.11
N ALA A 219 1.12 -26.37 -0.73
CA ALA A 219 1.02 -24.95 -1.06
C ALA A 219 1.20 -24.71 -2.57
N GLN A 220 2.13 -25.43 -3.20
CA GLN A 220 2.30 -25.41 -4.66
C GLN A 220 1.02 -25.87 -5.38
N ALA A 221 0.41 -26.96 -4.92
CA ALA A 221 -0.83 -27.49 -5.48
C ALA A 221 -1.99 -26.51 -5.33
N ALA A 222 -2.14 -25.88 -4.16
CA ALA A 222 -3.16 -24.86 -3.91
C ALA A 222 -3.00 -23.66 -4.85
N PHE A 223 -1.78 -23.16 -5.03
CA PHE A 223 -1.49 -22.07 -5.96
C PHE A 223 -1.84 -22.43 -7.41
N LEU A 224 -1.45 -23.62 -7.88
CA LEU A 224 -1.78 -24.11 -9.22
C LEU A 224 -3.29 -24.28 -9.42
N ASP A 225 -4.01 -24.71 -8.41
CA ASP A 225 -5.47 -24.81 -8.44
C ASP A 225 -6.15 -23.43 -8.57
N HIS A 226 -5.62 -22.39 -7.89
CA HIS A 226 -6.05 -21.01 -8.14
C HIS A 226 -5.79 -20.56 -9.58
N LEU A 227 -4.60 -20.84 -10.14
CA LEU A 227 -4.30 -20.49 -11.54
C LEU A 227 -5.23 -21.20 -12.53
N ARG A 228 -5.52 -22.50 -12.32
CA ARG A 228 -6.46 -23.25 -13.16
C ARG A 228 -7.87 -22.65 -13.11
N ARG A 229 -8.34 -22.23 -11.94
CA ARG A 229 -9.64 -21.54 -11.80
C ARG A 229 -9.66 -20.22 -12.56
N LEU A 230 -8.57 -19.43 -12.49
CA LEU A 230 -8.46 -18.15 -13.19
C LEU A 230 -8.37 -18.31 -14.72
N ALA A 231 -7.82 -19.43 -15.21
CA ALA A 231 -7.69 -19.73 -16.63
C ALA A 231 -8.98 -20.28 -17.27
N LYS A 232 -9.92 -20.81 -16.47
CA LYS A 232 -11.20 -21.29 -17.01
C LYS A 232 -11.99 -20.08 -17.56
N PRO A 233 -12.42 -20.10 -18.83
CA PRO A 233 -13.29 -19.06 -19.34
C PRO A 233 -14.55 -18.99 -18.49
N ALA A 234 -15.04 -17.79 -18.21
CA ALA A 234 -16.34 -17.62 -17.57
C ALA A 234 -17.35 -18.44 -18.39
N PRO A 235 -18.21 -19.27 -17.76
CA PRO A 235 -19.23 -19.99 -18.51
C PRO A 235 -19.97 -18.95 -19.33
N SER A 236 -19.94 -19.09 -20.67
CA SER A 236 -20.68 -18.20 -21.55
C SER A 236 -22.09 -18.14 -21.01
N ALA A 237 -22.48 -16.99 -20.48
CA ALA A 237 -23.85 -16.75 -20.06
C ALA A 237 -24.66 -17.09 -21.30
N MET A 238 -25.38 -18.22 -21.25
CA MET A 238 -26.19 -18.69 -22.35
C MET A 238 -27.08 -17.51 -22.74
N THR A 239 -26.72 -16.87 -23.84
CA THR A 239 -27.59 -15.95 -24.57
C THR A 239 -28.67 -16.85 -25.14
N GLY A 240 -29.67 -17.15 -24.30
CA GLY A 240 -30.99 -17.50 -24.78
C GLY A 240 -31.54 -16.27 -25.47
N GLU A 241 -31.11 -16.04 -26.70
CA GLU A 241 -31.95 -15.34 -27.66
C GLU A 241 -33.17 -16.24 -27.90
N PRO A 242 -34.39 -15.73 -27.65
CA PRO A 242 -35.62 -16.45 -27.96
C PRO A 242 -35.82 -16.64 -29.47
#